data_AF-A0AAW9LQP8-F1
#
_entry.id   AF-A0AAW9LQP8-F1
#
_cell.length_a   1.000
_cell.length_b   1.000
_cell.length_c   1.000
_cell.angle_alpha   90.00
_cell.angle_beta   90.00
_cell.angle_gamma   90.00
#
_symmetry.space_group_name_H-M   'P 1'
#
loop_
_entity.id
_entity.type
_entity.pdbx_description
1 polymer ?
#
loop_
_entity_poly.entity_id
_entity_poly.type
_entity_poly.pdbx_seq_one_letter_code
_entity_poly.pdbx_strand_id
1 'polypeptide(L)' 'MLLQIRGGVINNVAKQAIERQKHLPQGMMQEIVIDVRGQVLSLAQEDAIVRGIVQKSNGIVKPTNIQFKR' A
#
# COMPACT_ATOMS: atom_id res chain seq x y z
N MET A 1 4.11 -21.99 -3.96
CA MET A 1 3.49 -21.31 -2.80
C MET A 1 4.12 -19.92 -2.61
N LEU A 2 3.70 -18.90 -3.41
CA LEU A 2 4.27 -17.54 -3.41
C LEU A 2 3.19 -16.42 -3.38
N LEU A 3 1.91 -16.78 -3.24
CA LEU A 3 0.76 -15.87 -3.36
C LEU A 3 0.22 -15.36 -2.00
N GLN A 4 0.51 -16.01 -0.87
CA GLN A 4 -0.08 -15.63 0.43
C GLN A 4 0.54 -14.38 1.08
N ILE A 5 1.85 -14.12 0.92
CA ILE A 5 2.51 -12.98 1.58
C ILE A 5 2.04 -11.62 1.01
N ARG A 6 1.76 -11.57 -0.31
CA ARG A 6 1.36 -10.33 -1.01
C ARG A 6 -0.02 -9.84 -0.58
N GLY A 7 -0.98 -10.77 -0.42
CA GLY A 7 -2.34 -10.42 0.01
C GLY A 7 -2.38 -9.82 1.41
N GLY A 8 -1.52 -10.27 2.32
CA GLY A 8 -1.41 -9.74 3.68
C GLY A 8 -1.05 -8.25 3.70
N VAL A 9 0.03 -7.87 2.98
CA VAL A 9 0.47 -6.47 2.89
C VAL A 9 -0.62 -5.59 2.28
N ILE A 10 -1.19 -6.01 1.15
CA ILE A 10 -2.24 -5.25 0.44
C ILE A 10 -3.45 -5.01 1.35
N ASN A 11 -3.96 -6.06 2.00
CA ASN A 11 -5.13 -5.96 2.85
C ASN A 11 -4.88 -5.08 4.09
N ASN A 12 -3.72 -5.24 4.72
CA ASN A 12 -3.37 -4.49 5.93
C ASN A 12 -3.22 -3.00 5.63
N VAL A 13 -2.49 -2.63 4.58
CA VAL A 13 -2.29 -1.23 4.20
C VAL A 13 -3.63 -0.60 3.79
N ALA A 14 -4.43 -1.28 2.96
CA ALA A 14 -5.73 -0.76 2.55
C ALA A 14 -6.67 -0.53 3.74
N LYS A 15 -6.77 -1.49 4.66
CA LYS A 15 -7.57 -1.35 5.89
C LYS A 15 -7.09 -0.17 6.73
N GLN A 16 -5.78 -0.01 6.91
CA GLN A 16 -5.24 1.11 7.66
C GLN A 16 -5.54 2.46 6.98
N ALA A 17 -5.41 2.54 5.66
CA ALA A 17 -5.71 3.77 4.91
C ALA A 17 -7.18 4.18 5.05
N ILE A 18 -8.10 3.22 4.97
CA ILE A 18 -9.55 3.44 5.17
C ILE A 18 -9.83 3.94 6.58
N GLU A 19 -9.27 3.30 7.61
CA GLU A 19 -9.51 3.71 9.00
C GLU A 19 -8.89 5.08 9.31
N ARG A 20 -7.68 5.36 8.80
CA ARG A 20 -7.04 6.68 8.96
C ARG A 20 -7.83 7.79 8.28
N GLN A 21 -8.41 7.53 7.11
CA GLN A 21 -9.17 8.55 6.37
C GLN A 21 -10.36 9.09 7.16
N LYS A 22 -10.97 8.27 8.02
CA LYS A 22 -12.09 8.68 8.89
C LYS A 22 -11.69 9.75 9.92
N HIS A 23 -10.41 9.82 10.25
CA HIS A 23 -9.87 10.69 11.29
C HIS A 23 -8.94 11.77 10.72
N LEU A 24 -8.70 11.76 9.41
CA LEU A 24 -7.76 12.66 8.76
C LEU A 24 -8.45 14.01 8.49
N PRO A 25 -7.87 15.15 8.91
CA PRO A 25 -8.41 16.46 8.58
C PRO A 25 -8.56 16.64 7.06
N GLN A 26 -9.59 17.38 6.65
CA GLN A 26 -9.81 17.67 5.23
C GLN A 26 -8.59 18.39 4.64
N GLY A 27 -8.17 17.96 3.44
CA GLY A 27 -7.02 18.51 2.73
C GLY A 27 -5.68 17.86 3.07
N MET A 28 -5.62 16.99 4.08
CA MET A 28 -4.43 16.18 4.37
C MET A 28 -4.37 14.94 3.46
N MET A 29 -3.15 14.47 3.21
CA MET A 29 -2.84 13.32 2.37
C MET A 29 -2.17 12.23 3.20
N GLN A 30 -2.39 10.97 2.82
CA GLN A 30 -1.71 9.82 3.43
C GLN A 30 -0.55 9.37 2.54
N GLU A 31 0.65 9.28 3.12
CA GLU A 31 1.82 8.67 2.50
C GLU A 31 2.07 7.29 3.10
N ILE A 32 2.40 6.33 2.24
CA ILE A 32 2.66 4.94 2.61
C ILE A 32 4.10 4.60 2.25
N VAL A 33 4.88 4.21 3.27
CA VAL A 33 6.22 3.65 3.08
C VAL A 33 6.16 2.15 3.38
N ILE A 34 6.44 1.34 2.38
CA ILE A 34 6.51 -0.12 2.49
C ILE A 34 7.98 -0.50 2.65
N ASP A 35 8.35 -0.96 3.83
CA ASP A 35 9.70 -1.44 4.11
C ASP A 35 9.90 -2.84 3.53
N VAL A 36 10.82 -2.93 2.57
CA VAL A 36 11.13 -4.18 1.85
C VAL A 36 12.62 -4.51 1.96
N ARG A 37 13.30 -3.93 2.96
CA ARG A 37 14.71 -4.19 3.24
C ARG A 37 14.98 -5.68 3.41
N GLY A 38 16.02 -6.17 2.74
CA GLY A 38 16.38 -7.59 2.75
C GLY A 38 15.46 -8.50 1.94
N GLN A 39 14.48 -7.96 1.18
CA GLN A 39 13.62 -8.71 0.29
C GLN A 39 13.95 -8.43 -1.19
N VAL A 40 13.92 -9.47 -2.03
CA VAL A 40 14.00 -9.32 -3.49
C VAL A 40 12.60 -9.21 -4.05
N LEU A 41 12.22 -8.01 -4.51
CA LEU A 41 10.98 -7.74 -5.21
C LEU A 41 11.28 -7.35 -6.65
N SER A 42 10.58 -7.97 -7.60
CA SER A 42 10.56 -7.48 -8.97
C SER A 42 9.64 -6.27 -9.09
N LEU A 43 9.87 -5.45 -10.12
CA LEU A 43 8.99 -4.32 -10.45
C LEU A 43 7.53 -4.77 -10.62
N ALA A 44 7.29 -5.94 -11.21
CA ALA A 44 5.95 -6.50 -11.36
C ALA A 44 5.27 -6.82 -10.02
N GLN A 45 6.05 -7.19 -8.98
CA GLN A 45 5.52 -7.40 -7.64
C GLN A 45 5.18 -6.08 -6.96
N GLU A 46 6.03 -5.07 -7.09
CA GLU A 46 5.79 -3.72 -6.57
C GLU A 46 4.52 -3.11 -7.18
N ASP A 47 4.40 -3.21 -8.51
CA ASP A 47 3.23 -2.81 -9.28
C ASP A 47 1.94 -3.50 -8.80
N ALA A 48 2.00 -4.80 -8.56
CA ALA A 48 0.84 -5.56 -8.08
C ALA A 48 0.43 -5.12 -6.66
N ILE A 49 1.41 -4.81 -5.79
CA ILE A 49 1.16 -4.28 -4.45
C ILE A 49 0.52 -2.90 -4.54
N VAL A 50 1.08 -1.99 -5.34
CA VAL A 50 0.56 -0.63 -5.56
C VAL A 50 -0.88 -0.68 -6.07
N ARG A 51 -1.14 -1.41 -7.17
CA ARG A 51 -2.50 -1.55 -7.72
C ARG A 51 -3.47 -2.15 -6.71
N GLY A 52 -3.04 -3.17 -5.98
CA GLY A 52 -3.85 -3.80 -4.95
C GLY A 52 -4.25 -2.83 -3.84
N ILE A 53 -3.31 -2.03 -3.33
CA ILE A 53 -3.57 -1.04 -2.27
C ILE A 53 -4.52 0.05 -2.77
N VAL A 54 -4.28 0.59 -3.97
CA VAL A 54 -5.12 1.64 -4.55
C VAL A 54 -6.56 1.15 -4.72
N GLN A 55 -6.73 -0.05 -5.30
CA GLN A 55 -8.05 -0.63 -5.51
C GLN A 55 -8.76 -0.91 -4.18
N LYS A 56 -8.08 -1.54 -3.23
CA LYS A 56 -8.71 -1.94 -1.95
C LYS A 56 -8.93 -0.79 -0.98
N SER A 57 -8.20 0.31 -1.12
CA SER A 57 -8.42 1.53 -0.35
C SER A 57 -9.45 2.46 -1.00
N ASN A 58 -10.12 2.04 -2.08
CA ASN A 58 -11.05 2.86 -2.85
C ASN A 58 -10.44 4.19 -3.35
N GLY A 59 -9.14 4.16 -3.68
CA GLY A 59 -8.42 5.34 -4.18
C GLY A 59 -8.04 6.38 -3.12
N ILE A 60 -8.23 6.09 -1.82
CA ILE A 60 -7.81 6.96 -0.70
C ILE A 60 -6.30 7.25 -0.78
N VAL A 61 -5.51 6.23 -1.10
CA VAL A 61 -4.07 6.37 -1.35
C VAL A 61 -3.83 6.33 -2.86
N LYS A 62 -3.14 7.34 -3.39
CA LYS A 62 -2.75 7.37 -4.81
C LYS A 62 -1.45 6.60 -5.02
N PRO A 63 -1.20 6.05 -6.23
CA PRO A 63 0.05 5.37 -6.55
C PRO A 63 1.30 6.19 -6.21
N THR A 64 1.26 7.50 -6.49
CA THR A 64 2.36 8.45 -6.23
C THR A 64 2.67 8.67 -4.76
N ASN A 65 1.78 8.23 -3.85
CA ASN A 65 1.97 8.35 -2.40
C ASN A 65 2.45 7.05 -1.76
N ILE A 66 2.81 6.04 -2.57
CA ILE A 66 3.34 4.76 -2.10
C ILE A 66 4.81 4.67 -2.49
N GLN A 67 5.67 4.45 -1.51
CA GLN A 67 7.11 4.34 -1.69
C GLN A 67 7.61 3.03 -1.09
N PHE A 68 8.60 2.42 -1.74
CA PHE A 68 9.29 1.24 -1.22
C PHE A 68 10.63 1.66 -0.61
N LYS A 69 10.82 1.37 0.68
CA LYS A 69 12.08 1.61 1.38
C LYS A 69 12.98 0.37 1.25
N ARG A 70 14.20 0.59 0.76
CA ARG A 70 15.23 -0.42 0.55
C ARG A 70 16.43 -0.23 1.48
#